data_AF-A0A1Q3XAD5-F1
#
_entry.id   AF-A0A1Q3XAD5-F1
#
_cell.length_a   1.000
_cell.length_b   1.000
_cell.length_c   1.000
_cell.angle_alpha   90.00
_cell.angle_beta   90.00
_cell.angle_gamma   90.00
#
_symmetry.space_group_name_H-M   'P 1'
#
loop_
_entity.id
_entity.type
_entity.pdbx_description
1 polymer ?
#
loop_
_entity_poly.entity_id
_entity_poly.type
_entity_poly.pdbx_seq_one_letter_code
_entity_poly.pdbx_strand_id
1 'polypeptide(L)'
;MESCKKQAATGPNASFTIDLADPGYAALKTVGGSVVKSGIIVICTATDTYVALSDTCTHEGCQLNYNQQSNDLVCPCHGGTFDLNGKVLGGPPPSALKTYTVTQSGTTLTVK
;
A
#
# COMPACT_ATOMS: atom_id res chain seq x y z
N MET A 1 10.79 27.38 17.12
CA MET A 1 9.60 26.51 17.14
C MET A 1 9.22 26.23 15.70
N GLU A 2 9.71 25.12 15.20
CA GLU A 2 9.70 24.80 13.77
C GLU A 2 8.27 24.52 13.31
N SER A 3 7.74 25.38 12.43
CA SER A 3 6.52 25.09 11.70
C SER A 3 6.75 23.88 10.80
N CYS A 4 6.38 22.69 11.29
CA CYS A 4 6.21 21.52 10.46
C CYS A 4 5.04 21.82 9.51
N LYS A 5 5.40 22.19 8.28
CA LYS A 5 4.46 22.47 7.20
C LYS A 5 3.63 21.21 6.99
N LYS A 6 2.31 21.35 7.13
CA LYS A 6 1.31 20.34 6.81
C LYS A 6 1.55 19.89 5.36
N GLN A 7 2.25 18.78 5.17
CA GLN A 7 2.46 18.20 3.84
C GLN A 7 1.08 17.77 3.37
N ALA A 8 0.54 18.48 2.38
CA ALA A 8 -0.65 18.03 1.67
C ALA A 8 -0.43 16.59 1.22
N ALA A 9 -1.47 15.76 1.36
CA ALA A 9 -1.51 14.36 0.90
C ALA A 9 -1.40 14.29 -0.63
N THR A 10 -0.21 14.62 -1.11
CA THR A 10 0.25 14.37 -2.46
C THR A 10 0.83 12.98 -2.37
N GLY A 11 -0.04 11.97 -2.46
CA GLY A 11 0.44 10.59 -2.63
C GLY A 11 1.47 10.61 -3.77
N PRO A 12 2.61 9.94 -3.62
CA PRO A 12 3.71 10.06 -4.56
C PRO A 12 3.22 9.99 -6.02
N ASN A 13 3.71 10.86 -6.89
CA ASN A 13 3.73 10.58 -8.33
C ASN A 13 4.82 9.53 -8.60
N ALA A 14 4.79 8.42 -7.85
CA ALA A 14 5.85 7.43 -7.85
C ALA A 14 5.47 6.35 -8.86
N SER A 15 6.07 6.45 -10.04
CA SER A 15 6.31 5.25 -10.82
C SER A 15 7.62 4.62 -10.34
N PHE A 16 7.58 3.33 -10.00
CA PHE A 16 8.77 2.57 -9.70
C PHE A 16 8.62 1.13 -10.14
N THR A 17 9.76 0.44 -10.20
CA THR A 17 9.81 -0.98 -10.47
C THR A 17 10.25 -1.77 -9.24
N ILE A 18 9.80 -3.02 -9.18
CA ILE A 18 10.23 -4.05 -8.24
C ILE A 18 10.67 -5.24 -9.08
N ASP A 19 11.87 -5.75 -8.82
CA ASP A 19 12.33 -7.00 -9.44
C ASP A 19 12.07 -8.16 -8.47
N LEU A 20 11.17 -9.06 -8.82
CA LEU A 20 10.86 -10.27 -8.05
C LEU A 20 12.08 -11.19 -7.94
N ALA A 21 13.10 -11.09 -8.80
CA ALA A 21 14.33 -11.86 -8.61
C ALA A 21 15.11 -11.42 -7.35
N ASP A 22 14.94 -10.17 -6.92
CA ASP A 22 15.62 -9.62 -5.74
C ASP A 22 15.11 -10.30 -4.45
N PRO A 23 15.99 -10.85 -3.60
CA PRO A 23 15.60 -11.49 -2.35
C PRO A 23 14.89 -10.54 -1.37
N GLY A 24 15.13 -9.23 -1.46
CA GLY A 24 14.44 -8.20 -0.67
C GLY A 24 12.94 -8.09 -0.98
N TYR A 25 12.50 -8.65 -2.11
CA TYR A 25 11.09 -8.67 -2.50
C TYR A 25 10.50 -10.10 -2.52
N ALA A 26 11.16 -11.06 -1.87
CA ALA A 26 10.72 -12.45 -1.83
C ALA A 26 9.29 -12.64 -1.28
N ALA A 27 8.83 -11.76 -0.39
CA ALA A 27 7.45 -11.78 0.12
C ALA A 27 6.41 -11.71 -1.01
N LEU A 28 6.68 -10.97 -2.09
CA LEU A 28 5.75 -10.82 -3.22
C LEU A 28 5.65 -12.07 -4.11
N LYS A 29 6.44 -13.12 -3.84
CA LYS A 29 6.33 -14.43 -4.50
C LYS A 29 5.27 -15.34 -3.86
N THR A 30 4.72 -14.96 -2.71
CA THR A 30 3.77 -15.77 -1.96
C THR A 30 2.47 -15.00 -1.78
N VAL A 31 1.34 -15.68 -2.00
CA VAL A 31 0.01 -15.10 -1.79
C VAL A 31 -0.14 -14.67 -0.33
N GLY A 32 -0.57 -13.43 -0.11
CA GLY A 32 -0.63 -12.76 1.18
C GLY A 32 0.66 -12.07 1.61
N GLY A 33 1.74 -12.19 0.84
CA GLY A 33 2.94 -11.40 1.07
C GLY A 33 2.76 -9.95 0.61
N SER A 34 3.40 -9.03 1.33
CA SER A 34 3.36 -7.60 1.02
C SER A 34 4.71 -6.92 1.26
N VAL A 35 4.94 -5.82 0.54
CA VAL A 35 6.13 -4.96 0.67
C VAL A 35 5.69 -3.52 0.59
N VAL A 36 6.30 -2.66 1.41
CA VAL A 36 6.16 -1.20 1.31
C VAL A 36 7.38 -0.63 0.58
N LYS A 37 7.15 0.17 -0.46
CA LYS A 37 8.18 0.91 -1.18
C LYS A 37 7.66 2.30 -1.55
N SER A 38 8.42 3.34 -1.22
CA SER A 38 8.09 4.72 -1.56
C SER A 38 6.69 5.18 -1.13
N GLY A 39 6.21 4.77 0.05
CA GLY A 39 4.86 5.12 0.56
C GLY A 39 3.71 4.38 -0.14
N ILE A 40 4.01 3.26 -0.80
CA ILE A 40 3.05 2.40 -1.47
C ILE A 40 3.24 0.98 -0.93
N ILE A 41 2.17 0.37 -0.46
CA ILE A 41 2.13 -1.05 -0.14
C ILE A 41 1.72 -1.84 -1.39
N VAL A 42 2.52 -2.83 -1.76
CA VAL A 42 2.25 -3.80 -2.82
C VAL A 42 1.93 -5.14 -2.16
N ILE A 43 0.83 -5.77 -2.55
CA ILE A 43 0.33 -7.01 -1.94
C ILE A 43 0.10 -8.04 -3.05
N CYS A 44 0.61 -9.26 -2.86
CA CYS A 44 0.33 -10.40 -3.72
C CYS A 44 -1.00 -11.05 -3.29
N THR A 45 -2.07 -10.84 -4.04
CA THR A 45 -3.43 -11.31 -3.67
C THR A 45 -3.77 -12.68 -4.26
N ALA A 46 -3.09 -13.07 -5.33
CA ALA A 46 -3.09 -14.40 -5.92
C ALA A 46 -1.78 -14.59 -6.70
N THR A 47 -1.52 -15.80 -7.21
CA THR A 47 -0.34 -16.08 -8.05
C THR A 47 -0.25 -15.06 -9.19
N ASP A 48 0.89 -14.36 -9.29
CA ASP A 48 1.17 -13.30 -10.26
C ASP A 48 0.10 -12.18 -10.31
N THR A 49 -0.65 -12.00 -9.21
CA THR A 49 -1.71 -10.98 -9.09
C THR A 49 -1.40 -10.05 -7.94
N TYR A 50 -1.36 -8.75 -8.23
CA TYR A 50 -0.90 -7.74 -7.31
C TYR A 50 -1.85 -6.55 -7.23
N VAL A 51 -1.96 -5.99 -6.04
CA VAL A 51 -2.57 -4.68 -5.81
C VAL A 51 -1.53 -3.73 -5.21
N ALA A 52 -1.66 -2.44 -5.51
CA ALA A 52 -0.82 -1.41 -4.93
C ALA A 52 -1.68 -0.24 -4.43
N LEU A 53 -1.47 0.13 -3.18
CA LEU A 53 -2.22 1.19 -2.50
C LEU A 53 -1.26 2.10 -1.74
N SER A 54 -1.69 3.33 -1.47
CA SER A 54 -1.03 4.18 -0.48
C SER A 54 -0.93 3.42 0.84
N ASP A 55 0.27 3.34 1.42
CA ASP A 55 0.44 2.77 2.76
C ASP A 55 0.06 3.78 3.86
N THR A 56 -0.29 5.00 3.48
CA THR A 56 -0.55 6.11 4.39
C THR A 56 -2.04 6.25 4.67
N CYS A 57 -2.43 6.15 5.94
CA CYS A 57 -3.79 6.35 6.42
C CYS A 57 -4.29 7.77 6.11
N THR A 58 -5.48 7.89 5.53
CA THR A 58 -6.07 9.18 5.15
C THR A 58 -6.62 10.00 6.33
N HIS A 59 -6.59 9.47 7.56
CA HIS A 59 -6.94 10.24 8.75
C HIS A 59 -5.84 11.26 9.09
N GLU A 60 -4.70 10.78 9.60
CA GLU A 60 -3.59 11.63 10.07
C GLU A 60 -2.22 11.13 9.60
N GLY A 61 -2.18 10.24 8.60
CA GLY A 61 -0.94 9.87 7.92
C GLY A 61 -0.14 8.72 8.55
N CYS A 62 -0.70 7.99 9.51
CA CYS A 62 -0.04 6.78 10.02
C CYS A 62 0.12 5.73 8.93
N GLN A 63 1.22 4.98 8.96
CA GLN A 63 1.42 3.83 8.09
C GLN A 63 0.40 2.71 8.40
N LEU A 64 -0.12 2.07 7.37
CA LEU A 64 -1.09 0.97 7.43
C LEU A 64 -0.37 -0.38 7.46
N ASN A 65 -1.00 -1.34 8.14
CA ASN A 65 -0.57 -2.73 8.16
C ASN A 65 -1.51 -3.57 7.29
N TYR A 66 -0.98 -4.44 6.45
CA TYR A 66 -1.79 -5.45 5.77
C TYR A 66 -2.14 -6.59 6.70
N ASN A 67 -3.43 -6.89 6.80
CA ASN A 67 -3.95 -8.04 7.52
C ASN A 67 -4.42 -9.09 6.50
N GLN A 68 -3.57 -10.10 6.30
CA GLN A 68 -3.80 -11.19 5.37
C GLN A 68 -5.05 -12.01 5.69
N GLN A 69 -5.45 -12.13 6.96
CA GLN A 69 -6.59 -12.97 7.34
C GLN A 69 -7.92 -12.37 6.87
N SER A 70 -8.02 -11.04 6.88
CA SER A 70 -9.25 -10.32 6.52
C SER A 70 -9.18 -9.66 5.14
N ASN A 71 -8.00 -9.70 4.48
CA ASN A 71 -7.73 -8.99 3.24
C ASN A 71 -8.06 -7.49 3.33
N ASP A 72 -7.56 -6.84 4.38
CA ASP A 72 -7.73 -5.41 4.61
C ASP A 72 -6.43 -4.74 5.08
N LEU A 73 -6.42 -3.41 5.01
CA LEU A 73 -5.39 -2.55 5.55
C LEU A 73 -5.91 -1.90 6.84
N VAL A 74 -5.13 -2.02 7.91
CA VAL A 74 -5.51 -1.54 9.25
C VAL A 74 -4.52 -0.48 9.72
N CYS A 75 -5.04 0.67 10.13
CA CYS A 75 -4.30 1.74 10.76
C CYS A 75 -4.12 1.43 12.26
N PRO A 76 -2.88 1.24 12.75
CA PRO A 76 -2.64 0.91 14.16
C PRO A 76 -2.91 2.08 15.11
N CYS A 77 -2.98 3.31 14.61
CA CYS A 77 -3.17 4.49 15.45
C CYS A 77 -4.59 4.59 16.02
N HIS A 78 -5.61 4.46 15.18
CA HIS A 78 -7.01 4.68 15.56
C HIS A 78 -7.98 3.66 14.95
N GLY A 79 -7.48 2.55 14.42
CA GLY A 79 -8.31 1.45 13.91
C GLY A 79 -9.04 1.74 12.59
N GLY A 80 -8.59 2.74 11.82
CA GLY A 80 -9.10 2.96 10.46
C GLY A 80 -8.82 1.76 9.56
N THR A 81 -9.83 1.24 8.87
CA THR A 81 -9.70 0.05 8.00
C THR A 81 -10.09 0.35 6.56
N PHE A 82 -9.38 -0.27 5.62
CA PHE A 82 -9.59 -0.10 4.19
C PHE A 82 -9.54 -1.45 3.47
N ASP A 83 -10.34 -1.63 2.43
CA ASP A 83 -10.22 -2.81 1.56
C ASP A 83 -9.03 -2.68 0.60
N LEU A 84 -8.76 -3.75 -0.17
CA LEU A 84 -7.68 -3.78 -1.16
C LEU A 84 -7.99 -3.00 -2.45
N ASN A 85 -9.17 -2.38 -2.56
CA ASN A 85 -9.49 -1.36 -3.56
C ASN A 85 -9.32 0.07 -3.01
N GLY A 86 -8.90 0.20 -1.74
CA GLY A 86 -8.68 1.46 -1.04
C GLY A 86 -9.92 2.03 -0.35
N LYS A 87 -11.09 1.40 -0.48
CA LYS A 87 -12.33 1.92 0.11
C LYS A 87 -12.27 1.82 1.63
N VAL A 88 -12.73 2.87 2.32
CA VAL A 88 -12.91 2.85 3.78
C VAL A 88 -13.95 1.79 4.17
N LEU A 89 -13.57 0.90 5.08
CA LEU A 89 -14.43 -0.12 5.67
C LEU A 89 -14.88 0.27 7.08
N GLY A 90 -14.04 1.00 7.83
CA GLY A 90 -14.34 1.40 9.20
C GLY A 90 -13.35 2.40 9.79
N GLY A 91 -13.70 2.91 10.97
CA GLY A 91 -12.90 3.87 11.72
C GLY A 91 -13.09 5.33 11.30
N PRO A 92 -12.21 6.23 11.77
CA PRO A 92 -12.27 7.68 11.50
C PRO A 92 -11.82 8.18 10.11
N PRO A 93 -11.03 7.46 9.26
CA PRO A 93 -10.50 8.06 8.04
C PRO A 93 -11.61 8.59 7.11
N PRO A 94 -11.49 9.83 6.60
CA PRO A 94 -12.58 10.50 5.89
C PRO A 94 -12.69 10.09 4.41
N SER A 95 -11.69 9.40 3.85
CA SER A 95 -11.62 9.12 2.42
C SER A 95 -10.86 7.83 2.10
N ALA A 96 -11.14 7.26 0.92
CA ALA A 96 -10.43 6.10 0.38
C ALA A 96 -8.93 6.37 0.17
N LEU A 97 -8.14 5.30 0.15
CA LEU A 97 -6.73 5.32 -0.23
C LEU A 97 -6.57 5.55 -1.73
N LYS A 98 -5.47 6.19 -2.11
CA LYS A 98 -5.02 6.19 -3.50
C LYS A 98 -4.59 4.77 -3.89
N THR A 99 -5.06 4.29 -5.03
CA THR A 99 -4.63 3.04 -5.66
C THR A 99 -3.67 3.33 -6.82
N TYR A 100 -2.87 2.33 -7.16
CA TYR A 100 -1.87 2.40 -8.23
C TYR A 100 -2.02 1.19 -9.13
N THR A 101 -1.73 1.38 -10.41
CA THR A 101 -1.75 0.30 -11.39
C THR A 101 -0.48 -0.53 -11.24
N VAL A 102 -0.62 -1.85 -11.14
CA VAL A 102 0.50 -2.78 -11.18
C VAL A 102 0.48 -3.54 -12.49
N THR A 103 1.63 -3.62 -13.16
CA THR A 103 1.82 -4.42 -14.37
C THR A 103 3.07 -5.28 -14.21
N GLN A 104 2.97 -6.57 -14.54
CA GLN A 104 4.09 -7.51 -14.48
C GLN A 104 4.63 -7.80 -15.87
N SER A 105 5.94 -7.79 -16.02
CA SER A 105 6.66 -8.28 -17.20
C SER A 105 7.83 -9.13 -16.74
N GLY A 106 7.71 -10.45 -16.90
CA GLY A 106 8.67 -11.41 -16.34
C GLY A 106 8.74 -11.28 -14.81
N THR A 107 9.93 -11.01 -14.30
CA THR A 107 10.15 -10.76 -12.85
C THR A 107 9.90 -9.31 -12.45
N THR A 108 9.72 -8.38 -13.39
CA THR A 108 9.59 -6.96 -13.07
C THR A 108 8.13 -6.57 -12.88
N LEU A 109 7.80 -6.07 -11.69
CA LEU A 109 6.56 -5.34 -11.43
C LEU A 109 6.79 -3.85 -11.63
N THR A 110 5.93 -3.19 -12.39
CA THR A 110 5.88 -1.73 -12.55
C THR A 110 4.63 -1.19 -11.87
N VAL A 111 4.83 -0.27 -10.92
CA VAL A 111 3.77 0.45 -10.20
C VAL A 111 3.70 1.87 -10.75
N LYS A 112 2.49 2.40 -10.98
CA LYS A 112 2.25 3.77 -11.48
C LYS A 112 0.90 4.33 -11.04
#